data_AF-A0A7X3RNK9-F1
#
_entry.id   AF-A0A7X3RNK9-F1
#
_cell.length_a   1.000
_cell.length_b   1.000
_cell.length_c   1.000
_cell.angle_alpha   90.00
_cell.angle_beta   90.00
_cell.angle_gamma   90.00
#
_symmetry.space_group_name_H-M   'P 1'
#
loop_
_entity.id
_entity.type
_entity.pdbx_description
1 polymer ?
#
loop_
_entity_poly.entity_id
_entity_poly.type
_entity_poly.pdbx_seq_one_letter_code
_entity_poly.pdbx_strand_id
1 'polypeptide(L)'
;MAKRLTTWEGNGIKPLTIPLLGTGFNPAYQLSDSPFQGELTPAGRAAQNQDSFEAGRPLAVGLMLGEVTIASLGTISYVDDNRIYGFGHPMSGSGAVELPIIEAVVLGPISNLRAPFKFATLNPTVRGTLTEDRLPAVRGVLGEGPELVPFRCVYTFSSGPVLELTHRTATVGLEPSTTAGLVALALFSPLINRVENEPNHSVRVRTDISFVETDSILARSRLYAEPEGELLSLVANASADLGGVLLQLMTRNDYAVQMREAEIHVDILPESRFAKIVGVAADTVISTGSMLSVRTSLRVGRREDREIEMAFSLPDTLPAGVYQLEVGSVATLGSGSAGEGGDLFGELLNFLGSDETLEDFFARVNGIDENVILKAHLTSDIPPEEQALRDSLPDNFPSNLPLDFLGLQSATAPVSMEKDVDLFLEGSQKLRIRVVGN
;
A
#
# COMPACT_ATOMS: atom_id res chain seq x y z
N MET A 1 29.13 1.69 -59.59
CA MET A 1 28.10 2.49 -58.87
C MET A 1 28.00 1.95 -57.44
N ALA A 2 28.54 2.66 -56.46
CA ALA A 2 28.48 2.26 -55.06
C ALA A 2 27.08 2.56 -54.49
N LYS A 3 26.51 1.57 -53.79
CA LYS A 3 25.22 1.65 -53.09
C LYS A 3 25.32 2.77 -52.05
N ARG A 4 24.47 3.80 -52.15
CA ARG A 4 24.37 4.82 -51.08
C ARG A 4 23.92 4.11 -49.81
N LEU A 5 24.81 4.06 -48.82
CA LEU A 5 24.45 3.77 -47.44
C LEU A 5 23.59 4.94 -46.97
N THR A 6 22.29 4.70 -46.77
CA THR A 6 21.42 5.61 -46.03
C THR A 6 21.93 5.67 -44.60
N THR A 7 22.66 6.73 -44.28
CA THR A 7 22.93 7.14 -42.89
C THR A 7 21.61 7.64 -42.31
N TRP A 8 21.06 6.88 -41.37
CA TRP A 8 19.93 7.33 -40.55
C TRP A 8 20.43 8.44 -39.63
N GLU A 9 20.10 9.70 -39.96
CA GLU A 9 20.23 10.84 -39.05
C GLU A 9 18.88 11.06 -38.36
N GLY A 10 18.57 10.21 -37.39
CA GLY A 10 17.48 10.45 -36.45
C GLY A 10 18.04 10.43 -35.04
N ASN A 11 17.88 11.54 -34.30
CA ASN A 11 17.90 11.47 -32.83
C ASN A 11 16.94 10.34 -32.43
N GLY A 12 17.39 9.39 -31.60
CA GLY A 12 16.70 8.13 -31.34
C GLY A 12 15.19 8.25 -31.16
N ILE A 13 14.45 7.19 -31.48
CA ILE A 13 13.00 7.11 -31.31
C ILE A 13 12.69 7.43 -29.84
N LYS A 14 12.11 8.60 -29.58
CA LYS A 14 11.55 8.90 -28.26
C LYS A 14 10.20 8.18 -28.18
N PRO A 15 10.02 7.23 -27.24
CA PRO A 15 8.73 6.59 -27.03
C PRO A 15 7.67 7.67 -26.76
N LEU A 16 6.52 7.55 -27.42
CA LEU A 16 5.36 8.34 -27.04
C LEU A 16 4.81 7.75 -25.74
N THR A 17 4.62 8.59 -24.72
CA THR A 17 3.87 8.18 -23.53
C THR A 17 2.46 7.82 -23.94
N ILE A 18 2.01 6.63 -23.55
CA ILE A 18 0.65 6.20 -23.84
C ILE A 18 -0.31 6.90 -22.90
N PRO A 19 -1.36 7.54 -23.43
CA PRO A 19 -2.40 8.07 -22.58
C PRO A 19 -3.10 6.90 -21.88
N LEU A 20 -3.13 6.97 -20.55
CA LEU A 20 -4.03 6.15 -19.76
C LEU A 20 -5.35 6.89 -19.66
N LEU A 21 -6.42 6.21 -20.05
CA LEU A 21 -7.77 6.69 -19.88
C LEU A 21 -8.40 5.94 -18.73
N GLY A 22 -9.26 6.61 -17.96
CA GLY A 22 -10.07 5.86 -17.01
C GLY A 22 -11.38 6.51 -16.62
N THR A 23 -12.31 5.67 -16.19
CA THR A 23 -13.68 6.03 -15.80
C THR A 23 -13.90 5.69 -14.33
N GLY A 24 -14.82 6.39 -13.67
CA GLY A 24 -15.21 6.09 -12.29
C GLY A 24 -14.50 6.91 -11.21
N PHE A 25 -13.69 7.91 -11.60
CA PHE A 25 -12.99 8.83 -10.69
C PHE A 25 -13.21 10.30 -11.07
N ASN A 26 -13.06 11.21 -10.09
CA ASN A 26 -13.23 12.66 -10.27
C ASN A 26 -11.88 13.33 -10.61
N PRO A 27 -11.75 14.07 -11.73
CA PRO A 27 -10.53 14.80 -12.07
C PRO A 27 -10.10 15.89 -11.08
N ALA A 28 -11.01 16.37 -10.22
CA ALA A 28 -10.71 17.42 -9.24
C ALA A 28 -9.64 16.97 -8.23
N TYR A 29 -9.55 15.66 -7.97
CA TYR A 29 -8.44 15.05 -7.26
C TYR A 29 -7.43 14.58 -8.31
N GLN A 30 -6.61 15.51 -8.80
CA GLN A 30 -5.41 15.15 -9.53
C GLN A 30 -4.54 14.31 -8.60
N LEU A 31 -4.38 13.02 -8.93
CA LEU A 31 -3.31 12.21 -8.37
C LEU A 31 -2.01 12.84 -8.86
N SER A 32 -1.44 13.76 -8.07
CA SER A 32 -0.11 14.34 -8.34
C SER A 32 0.94 13.24 -8.46
N ASP A 33 0.69 12.11 -7.80
CA ASP A 33 1.52 10.92 -7.73
C ASP A 33 0.76 9.69 -8.26
N SER A 34 0.40 9.73 -9.55
CA SER A 34 -0.10 8.54 -10.25
C SER A 34 0.98 7.44 -10.24
N PRO A 35 0.67 6.19 -9.82
CA PRO A 35 1.64 5.09 -9.83
C PRO A 35 2.04 4.66 -11.25
N PHE A 36 1.37 5.20 -12.26
CA PHE A 36 1.63 4.91 -13.67
C PHE A 36 2.71 5.84 -14.23
N GLN A 37 3.58 5.30 -15.10
CA GLN A 37 4.55 6.08 -15.89
C GLN A 37 3.89 7.01 -16.95
N GLY A 38 2.57 7.20 -16.91
CA GLY A 38 1.78 8.00 -17.82
C GLY A 38 0.69 8.82 -17.11
N GLU A 39 0.19 9.85 -17.78
CA GLU A 39 -0.85 10.73 -17.25
C GLU A 39 -2.22 10.03 -17.36
N LEU A 40 -2.82 9.70 -16.22
CA LEU A 40 -4.18 9.16 -16.16
C LEU A 40 -5.18 10.28 -16.45
N THR A 41 -5.84 10.19 -17.60
CA THR A 41 -6.82 11.16 -18.05
C THR A 41 -8.24 10.62 -17.82
N PRO A 42 -9.17 11.41 -17.25
CA PRO A 42 -10.56 11.00 -17.13
C PRO A 42 -11.17 10.73 -18.51
N ALA A 43 -12.02 9.71 -18.58
CA ALA A 43 -12.78 9.32 -19.76
C ALA A 43 -14.25 9.10 -19.38
N GLY A 44 -15.13 9.16 -20.38
CA GLY A 44 -16.51 8.75 -20.21
C GLY A 44 -16.68 7.23 -20.30
N ARG A 45 -17.69 6.68 -19.65
CA ARG A 45 -18.11 5.29 -19.87
C ARG A 45 -19.05 5.23 -21.06
N ALA A 46 -18.69 4.49 -22.09
CA ALA A 46 -19.51 4.35 -23.31
C ALA A 46 -20.61 3.30 -23.08
N ALA A 47 -21.84 3.64 -23.46
CA ALA A 47 -22.91 2.64 -23.65
C ALA A 47 -22.87 2.01 -25.05
N GLN A 48 -22.16 2.65 -25.98
CA GLN A 48 -22.04 2.18 -27.37
C GLN A 48 -20.87 1.21 -27.48
N ASN A 49 -21.07 0.20 -28.34
CA ASN A 49 -20.02 -0.74 -28.66
C ASN A 49 -19.08 -0.15 -29.72
N GLN A 50 -17.85 -0.61 -29.74
CA GLN A 50 -16.94 -0.31 -30.84
C GLN A 50 -17.40 -1.02 -32.11
N ASP A 51 -17.62 -0.27 -33.19
CA ASP A 51 -18.19 -0.79 -34.44
C ASP A 51 -17.34 -1.91 -35.08
N SER A 52 -16.01 -1.81 -34.98
CA SER A 52 -15.06 -2.73 -35.63
C SER A 52 -13.64 -2.65 -35.04
N PHE A 53 -12.86 -3.71 -35.27
CA PHE A 53 -11.44 -3.82 -34.93
C PHE A 53 -10.59 -3.89 -36.22
N GLU A 54 -10.66 -2.85 -37.04
CA GLU A 54 -9.87 -2.70 -38.28
C GLU A 54 -8.76 -1.65 -38.13
N ALA A 55 -7.83 -1.60 -39.09
CA ALA A 55 -6.76 -0.61 -39.10
C ALA A 55 -7.30 0.84 -39.04
N GLY A 56 -6.68 1.67 -38.19
CA GLY A 56 -7.10 3.04 -37.91
C GLY A 56 -8.13 3.17 -36.79
N ARG A 57 -8.76 2.08 -36.33
CA ARG A 57 -9.68 2.09 -35.19
C ARG A 57 -8.94 2.13 -33.85
N PRO A 58 -9.63 2.49 -32.75
CA PRO A 58 -9.05 2.46 -31.41
C PRO A 58 -8.62 1.06 -31.01
N LEU A 59 -7.49 0.96 -30.32
CA LEU A 59 -7.06 -0.21 -29.57
C LEU A 59 -7.00 0.17 -28.10
N ALA A 60 -7.96 -0.26 -27.30
CA ALA A 60 -7.95 -0.07 -25.86
C ALA A 60 -7.52 -1.36 -25.15
N VAL A 61 -6.50 -1.27 -24.31
CA VAL A 61 -5.97 -2.37 -23.51
C VAL A 61 -6.31 -2.07 -22.06
N GLY A 62 -7.22 -2.84 -21.48
CA GLY A 62 -7.65 -2.69 -20.10
C GLY A 62 -6.56 -3.14 -19.13
N LEU A 63 -6.32 -2.32 -18.10
CA LEU A 63 -5.50 -2.68 -16.95
C LEU A 63 -6.39 -3.09 -15.78
N MET A 64 -7.47 -2.35 -15.56
CA MET A 64 -8.53 -2.67 -14.60
C MET A 64 -9.90 -2.45 -15.25
N LEU A 65 -10.84 -3.34 -14.97
CA LEU A 65 -12.22 -3.31 -15.46
C LEU A 65 -13.21 -3.37 -14.28
N GLY A 66 -14.32 -2.65 -14.34
CA GLY A 66 -15.37 -2.72 -13.31
C GLY A 66 -16.01 -1.38 -13.02
N GLU A 67 -16.16 -1.07 -11.73
CA GLU A 67 -16.62 0.24 -11.25
C GLU A 67 -15.62 1.34 -11.63
N VAL A 68 -14.33 1.09 -11.37
CA VAL A 68 -13.22 1.80 -12.02
C VAL A 68 -12.78 1.01 -13.24
N THR A 69 -12.62 1.69 -14.37
CA THR A 69 -12.02 1.11 -15.58
C THR A 69 -10.84 1.96 -15.99
N ILE A 70 -9.67 1.35 -16.17
CA ILE A 70 -8.44 2.01 -16.60
C ILE A 70 -7.91 1.25 -17.79
N ALA A 71 -7.60 1.96 -18.86
CA ALA A 71 -7.10 1.36 -20.09
C ALA A 71 -6.06 2.26 -20.77
N SER A 72 -5.06 1.62 -21.37
CA SER A 72 -4.18 2.24 -22.34
C SER A 72 -4.89 2.38 -23.68
N LEU A 73 -4.84 3.57 -24.28
CA LEU A 73 -5.45 3.82 -25.59
C LEU A 73 -4.40 4.05 -26.67
N GLY A 74 -4.49 3.28 -27.75
CA GLY A 74 -3.75 3.52 -28.98
C GLY A 74 -4.59 3.26 -30.22
N THR A 75 -3.91 2.89 -31.30
CA THR A 75 -4.53 2.69 -32.62
C THR A 75 -4.15 1.32 -33.16
N ILE A 76 -5.10 0.63 -33.76
CA ILE A 76 -4.83 -0.59 -34.55
C ILE A 76 -4.12 -0.16 -35.83
N SER A 77 -2.90 -0.62 -36.03
CA SER A 77 -2.08 -0.32 -37.21
C SER A 77 -2.29 -1.33 -38.32
N TYR A 78 -2.49 -2.60 -37.98
CA TYR A 78 -2.62 -3.70 -38.93
C TYR A 78 -3.45 -4.84 -38.36
N VAL A 79 -4.17 -5.55 -39.23
CA VAL A 79 -5.02 -6.70 -38.88
C VAL A 79 -4.69 -7.86 -39.82
N ASP A 80 -4.47 -9.03 -39.24
CA ASP A 80 -4.19 -10.31 -39.90
C ASP A 80 -5.15 -11.36 -39.32
N ASP A 81 -6.26 -11.61 -40.02
CA ASP A 81 -7.39 -12.40 -39.52
C ASP A 81 -7.91 -11.92 -38.15
N ASN A 82 -7.75 -12.72 -37.09
CA ASN A 82 -8.12 -12.36 -35.73
C ASN A 82 -6.96 -11.70 -34.96
N ARG A 83 -5.79 -11.55 -35.55
CA ARG A 83 -4.63 -10.91 -34.93
C ARG A 83 -4.63 -9.43 -35.25
N ILE A 84 -4.45 -8.62 -34.22
CA ILE A 84 -4.34 -7.18 -34.36
C ILE A 84 -2.98 -6.71 -33.87
N TYR A 85 -2.42 -5.72 -34.57
CA TYR A 85 -1.17 -5.07 -34.23
C TYR A 85 -1.44 -3.59 -34.08
N GLY A 86 -0.92 -2.98 -33.02
CA GLY A 86 -1.21 -1.58 -32.73
C GLY A 86 -0.07 -0.83 -32.09
N PHE A 87 -0.37 0.44 -31.77
CA PHE A 87 0.48 1.41 -31.09
C PHE A 87 1.67 1.89 -31.93
N GLY A 88 2.40 0.99 -32.58
CA GLY A 88 3.64 1.31 -33.28
C GLY A 88 4.80 1.66 -32.34
N HIS A 89 4.66 1.30 -31.06
CA HIS A 89 5.64 1.40 -29.97
C HIS A 89 5.17 0.45 -28.84
N PRO A 90 6.01 0.14 -27.84
CA PRO A 90 5.58 -0.69 -26.72
C PRO A 90 4.62 0.07 -25.79
N MET A 91 3.88 -0.67 -24.97
CA MET A 91 3.18 -0.17 -23.79
C MET A 91 4.14 0.13 -22.64
N SER A 92 4.55 -0.90 -21.95
CA SER A 92 5.62 -0.90 -20.96
C SER A 92 6.85 -1.71 -21.45
N GLY A 93 6.70 -2.44 -22.56
CA GLY A 93 7.73 -3.32 -23.10
C GLY A 93 7.83 -4.64 -22.32
N SER A 94 6.73 -5.08 -21.68
CA SER A 94 6.73 -6.22 -20.75
C SER A 94 6.91 -7.59 -21.42
N GLY A 95 6.99 -7.65 -22.76
CA GLY A 95 7.22 -8.89 -23.47
C GLY A 95 5.92 -9.67 -23.67
N ALA A 96 5.85 -10.89 -23.15
CA ALA A 96 4.61 -11.68 -23.19
C ALA A 96 3.67 -11.19 -22.09
N VAL A 97 2.41 -10.93 -22.45
CA VAL A 97 1.40 -10.35 -21.54
C VAL A 97 0.05 -11.02 -21.77
N GLU A 98 -0.89 -10.90 -20.83
CA GLU A 98 -2.27 -11.36 -21.01
C GLU A 98 -3.24 -10.25 -20.58
N LEU A 99 -3.33 -9.19 -21.38
CA LEU A 99 -4.14 -8.01 -21.04
C LEU A 99 -5.45 -7.97 -21.85
N PRO A 100 -6.60 -7.63 -21.25
CA PRO A 100 -7.87 -7.60 -21.96
C PRO A 100 -7.90 -6.50 -23.02
N ILE A 101 -8.25 -6.84 -24.25
CA ILE A 101 -8.63 -5.87 -25.26
C ILE A 101 -10.09 -5.50 -24.99
N ILE A 102 -10.35 -4.21 -24.78
CA ILE A 102 -11.69 -3.70 -24.54
C ILE A 102 -12.12 -2.74 -25.64
N GLU A 103 -13.38 -2.36 -25.62
CA GLU A 103 -13.95 -1.45 -26.60
C GLU A 103 -13.72 0.01 -26.21
N ALA A 104 -13.45 0.85 -27.20
CA ALA A 104 -13.37 2.30 -27.00
C ALA A 104 -13.92 3.08 -28.21
N VAL A 105 -14.53 4.23 -27.92
CA VAL A 105 -15.02 5.17 -28.94
C VAL A 105 -14.26 6.48 -28.80
N VAL A 106 -13.39 6.78 -29.76
CA VAL A 106 -12.65 8.05 -29.83
C VAL A 106 -13.61 9.16 -30.21
N LEU A 107 -13.68 10.20 -29.38
CA LEU A 107 -14.52 11.38 -29.59
C LEU A 107 -13.77 12.47 -30.35
N GLY A 108 -12.45 12.57 -30.15
CA GLY A 108 -11.62 13.53 -30.88
C GLY A 108 -10.20 13.65 -30.32
N PRO A 109 -9.30 14.32 -31.05
CA PRO A 109 -7.98 14.66 -30.54
C PRO A 109 -8.04 15.87 -29.61
N ILE A 110 -7.22 15.85 -28.55
CA ILE A 110 -6.95 16.99 -27.68
C ILE A 110 -5.55 17.48 -27.95
N SER A 111 -5.45 18.74 -28.37
CA SER A 111 -4.18 19.43 -28.54
C SER A 111 -3.61 19.80 -27.17
N ASN A 112 -2.49 19.18 -26.81
CA ASN A 112 -1.73 19.50 -25.60
C ASN A 112 -0.26 19.71 -26.01
N LEU A 113 0.36 20.77 -25.49
CA LEU A 113 1.75 21.14 -25.80
C LEU A 113 2.78 20.15 -25.23
N ARG A 114 2.42 19.40 -24.19
CA ARG A 114 3.27 18.39 -23.55
C ARG A 114 3.06 17.01 -24.17
N ALA A 115 1.81 16.57 -24.31
CA ALA A 115 1.45 15.26 -24.86
C ALA A 115 0.05 15.28 -25.51
N PRO A 116 -0.06 15.42 -26.84
CA PRO A 116 -1.36 15.34 -27.51
C PRO A 116 -1.94 13.93 -27.41
N PHE A 117 -3.23 13.80 -27.14
CA PHE A 117 -3.89 12.50 -26.95
C PHE A 117 -5.27 12.45 -27.62
N LYS A 118 -5.81 11.24 -27.78
CA LYS A 118 -7.19 11.03 -28.23
C LYS A 118 -8.08 10.91 -27.00
N PHE A 119 -9.08 11.78 -26.87
CA PHE A 119 -10.13 11.64 -25.88
C PHE A 119 -11.13 10.59 -26.36
N ALA A 120 -11.42 9.62 -25.52
CA ALA A 120 -12.30 8.51 -25.85
C ALA A 120 -13.21 8.17 -24.68
N THR A 121 -14.26 7.42 -24.98
CA THR A 121 -15.05 6.72 -23.99
C THR A 121 -14.64 5.25 -23.97
N LEU A 122 -14.65 4.64 -22.79
CA LEU A 122 -14.29 3.23 -22.58
C LEU A 122 -15.54 2.39 -22.32
N ASN A 123 -15.58 1.19 -22.88
CA ASN A 123 -16.57 0.17 -22.58
C ASN A 123 -15.84 -1.10 -22.12
N PRO A 124 -16.05 -1.58 -20.87
CA PRO A 124 -15.27 -2.67 -20.27
C PRO A 124 -15.58 -4.05 -20.86
N THR A 125 -16.34 -4.13 -21.95
CA THR A 125 -16.60 -5.36 -22.70
C THR A 125 -15.29 -5.86 -23.31
N VAL A 126 -14.88 -7.07 -22.91
CA VAL A 126 -13.66 -7.72 -23.40
C VAL A 126 -13.93 -8.36 -24.76
N ARG A 127 -13.04 -8.10 -25.72
CA ARG A 127 -13.14 -8.55 -27.12
C ARG A 127 -11.92 -9.35 -27.59
N GLY A 128 -10.97 -9.61 -26.69
CA GLY A 128 -9.78 -10.41 -26.96
C GLY A 128 -8.70 -10.22 -25.91
N THR A 129 -7.51 -10.71 -26.25
CA THR A 129 -6.33 -10.69 -25.38
C THR A 129 -5.14 -10.09 -26.11
N LEU A 130 -4.51 -9.09 -25.50
CA LEU A 130 -3.18 -8.64 -25.88
C LEU A 130 -2.18 -9.70 -25.40
N THR A 131 -1.32 -10.18 -26.30
CA THR A 131 -0.40 -11.30 -26.06
C THR A 131 1.07 -10.90 -26.11
N GLU A 132 1.39 -9.77 -26.76
CA GLU A 132 2.76 -9.25 -26.80
C GLU A 132 2.77 -7.73 -26.65
N ASP A 133 3.71 -7.27 -25.85
CA ASP A 133 4.12 -5.89 -25.73
C ASP A 133 5.62 -5.78 -26.01
N ARG A 134 5.97 -5.40 -27.25
CA ARG A 134 7.35 -5.39 -27.75
C ARG A 134 7.70 -4.02 -28.31
N LEU A 135 9.01 -3.76 -28.42
CA LEU A 135 9.55 -2.50 -28.90
C LEU A 135 8.92 -1.95 -30.21
N PRO A 136 8.66 -2.75 -31.26
CA PRO A 136 8.08 -2.19 -32.49
C PRO A 136 6.56 -1.98 -32.44
N ALA A 137 5.84 -2.75 -31.62
CA ALA A 137 4.38 -2.76 -31.55
C ALA A 137 3.87 -3.69 -30.45
N VAL A 138 2.59 -3.53 -30.13
CA VAL A 138 1.83 -4.52 -29.37
C VAL A 138 1.06 -5.46 -30.31
N ARG A 139 0.85 -6.71 -29.91
CA ARG A 139 0.07 -7.72 -30.65
C ARG A 139 -1.02 -8.28 -29.76
N GLY A 140 -2.24 -8.41 -30.30
CA GLY A 140 -3.35 -9.10 -29.66
C GLY A 140 -4.08 -10.05 -30.58
N VAL A 141 -4.97 -10.85 -29.99
CA VAL A 141 -5.86 -11.79 -30.67
C VAL A 141 -7.29 -11.48 -30.22
N LEU A 142 -8.18 -11.24 -31.19
CA LEU A 142 -9.61 -11.05 -30.96
C LEU A 142 -10.27 -12.39 -30.63
N GLY A 143 -11.24 -12.37 -29.71
CA GLY A 143 -11.94 -13.56 -29.25
C GLY A 143 -12.12 -13.55 -27.73
N GLU A 144 -11.79 -14.67 -27.10
CA GLU A 144 -11.80 -14.81 -25.64
C GLU A 144 -10.79 -13.86 -24.98
N GLY A 145 -11.16 -13.35 -23.81
CA GLY A 145 -10.30 -12.52 -22.98
C GLY A 145 -9.35 -13.36 -22.12
N PRO A 146 -8.37 -12.71 -21.46
CA PRO A 146 -7.52 -13.39 -20.50
C PRO A 146 -8.27 -13.68 -19.21
N GLU A 147 -7.69 -14.54 -18.36
CA GLU A 147 -8.13 -14.66 -16.98
C GLU A 147 -7.84 -13.34 -16.24
N LEU A 148 -8.82 -12.89 -15.44
CA LEU A 148 -8.70 -11.64 -14.69
C LEU A 148 -8.91 -11.92 -13.21
N VAL A 149 -8.05 -11.35 -12.39
CA VAL A 149 -8.09 -11.44 -10.93
C VAL A 149 -9.25 -10.61 -10.40
N PRO A 150 -10.24 -11.22 -9.71
CA PRO A 150 -11.34 -10.48 -9.10
C PRO A 150 -10.89 -9.70 -7.87
N PHE A 151 -11.44 -8.51 -7.73
CA PHE A 151 -11.18 -7.59 -6.63
C PHE A 151 -12.48 -6.95 -6.16
N ARG A 152 -12.88 -7.22 -4.91
CA ARG A 152 -14.13 -6.72 -4.33
C ARG A 152 -13.85 -5.78 -3.16
N CYS A 153 -14.50 -4.62 -3.18
CA CYS A 153 -14.50 -3.66 -2.07
C CYS A 153 -15.92 -3.56 -1.50
N VAL A 154 -16.06 -3.73 -0.20
CA VAL A 154 -17.32 -3.59 0.53
C VAL A 154 -17.17 -2.44 1.52
N TYR A 155 -17.96 -1.38 1.37
CA TYR A 155 -17.94 -0.24 2.28
C TYR A 155 -19.20 -0.26 3.14
N THR A 156 -19.01 -0.30 4.44
CA THR A 156 -20.09 -0.27 5.43
C THR A 156 -20.15 1.12 6.04
N PHE A 157 -21.24 1.85 5.79
CA PHE A 157 -21.44 3.17 6.39
C PHE A 157 -22.21 3.06 7.69
N SER A 158 -21.85 3.89 8.68
CA SER A 158 -22.58 4.00 9.95
C SER A 158 -24.07 4.33 9.78
N SER A 159 -24.44 4.97 8.67
CA SER A 159 -25.81 5.31 8.29
C SER A 159 -26.63 4.14 7.74
N GLY A 160 -26.05 2.94 7.59
CA GLY A 160 -26.73 1.71 7.18
C GLY A 160 -26.64 1.26 5.71
N PRO A 161 -26.29 2.08 4.69
CA PRO A 161 -26.07 1.54 3.36
C PRO A 161 -24.75 0.77 3.30
N VAL A 162 -24.76 -0.33 2.56
CA VAL A 162 -23.55 -1.06 2.15
C VAL A 162 -23.31 -0.76 0.67
N LEU A 163 -22.11 -0.33 0.34
CA LEU A 163 -21.68 -0.14 -1.04
C LEU A 163 -20.74 -1.28 -1.42
N GLU A 164 -21.12 -2.08 -2.41
CA GLU A 164 -20.26 -3.14 -2.94
C GLU A 164 -19.78 -2.76 -4.33
N LEU A 165 -18.46 -2.81 -4.52
CA LEU A 165 -17.80 -2.51 -5.78
C LEU A 165 -16.99 -3.71 -6.22
N THR A 166 -17.09 -4.06 -7.50
CA THR A 166 -16.35 -5.17 -8.09
C THR A 166 -15.49 -4.67 -9.22
N HIS A 167 -14.25 -5.14 -9.21
CA HIS A 167 -13.23 -4.87 -10.21
C HIS A 167 -12.58 -6.19 -10.63
N ARG A 168 -11.92 -6.15 -11.77
CA ARG A 168 -11.10 -7.24 -12.29
C ARG A 168 -9.85 -6.65 -12.92
N THR A 169 -8.68 -7.22 -12.63
CA THR A 169 -7.40 -6.76 -13.18
C THR A 169 -6.68 -7.93 -13.83
N ALA A 170 -5.97 -7.67 -14.93
CA ALA A 170 -4.97 -8.61 -15.40
C ALA A 170 -3.72 -8.46 -14.53
N THR A 171 -2.99 -9.54 -14.30
CA THR A 171 -1.72 -9.53 -13.54
C THR A 171 -0.53 -9.98 -14.39
N VAL A 172 -0.75 -10.85 -15.38
CA VAL A 172 0.30 -11.34 -16.28
C VAL A 172 0.77 -10.22 -17.21
N GLY A 173 2.01 -9.76 -17.01
CA GLY A 173 2.63 -8.72 -17.82
C GLY A 173 2.39 -7.29 -17.31
N LEU A 174 1.76 -7.12 -16.14
CA LEU A 174 1.79 -5.84 -15.42
C LEU A 174 2.93 -5.85 -14.39
N GLU A 175 3.65 -4.74 -14.30
CA GLU A 175 4.63 -4.53 -13.24
C GLU A 175 3.94 -4.60 -11.86
N PRO A 176 4.60 -5.18 -10.83
CA PRO A 176 4.09 -5.22 -9.46
C PRO A 176 3.58 -3.87 -8.93
N SER A 177 4.31 -2.79 -9.19
CA SER A 177 3.93 -1.43 -8.80
C SER A 177 2.66 -0.93 -9.48
N THR A 178 2.44 -1.34 -10.73
CA THR A 178 1.22 -1.01 -11.47
C THR A 178 0.03 -1.74 -10.86
N THR A 179 0.17 -3.03 -10.55
CA THR A 179 -0.89 -3.83 -9.94
C THR A 179 -1.24 -3.34 -8.54
N ALA A 180 -0.25 -3.10 -7.67
CA ALA A 180 -0.47 -2.55 -6.33
C ALA A 180 -1.12 -1.17 -6.37
N GLY A 181 -0.65 -0.30 -7.28
CA GLY A 181 -1.24 1.03 -7.49
C GLY A 181 -2.68 0.99 -8.01
N LEU A 182 -3.00 0.03 -8.88
CA LEU A 182 -4.36 -0.22 -9.37
C LEU A 182 -5.31 -0.61 -8.22
N VAL A 183 -4.90 -1.52 -7.34
CA VAL A 183 -5.68 -1.93 -6.16
C VAL A 183 -5.93 -0.74 -5.23
N ALA A 184 -4.88 0.01 -4.88
CA ALA A 184 -4.99 1.20 -4.04
C ALA A 184 -5.95 2.25 -4.66
N LEU A 185 -5.81 2.49 -5.97
CA LEU A 185 -6.64 3.44 -6.68
C LEU A 185 -8.11 3.04 -6.71
N ALA A 186 -8.40 1.75 -6.87
CA ALA A 186 -9.75 1.21 -6.90
C ALA A 186 -10.44 1.15 -5.53
N LEU A 187 -9.65 1.08 -4.45
CA LEU A 187 -10.15 1.23 -3.08
C LEU A 187 -10.54 2.67 -2.76
N PHE A 188 -9.82 3.66 -3.29
CA PHE A 188 -10.05 5.07 -2.96
C PHE A 188 -11.01 5.78 -3.92
N SER A 189 -10.77 5.69 -5.22
CA SER A 189 -11.43 6.53 -6.24
C SER A 189 -12.95 6.50 -6.25
N PRO A 190 -13.61 5.33 -6.07
CA PRO A 190 -15.06 5.28 -6.12
C PRO A 190 -15.76 6.10 -5.04
N LEU A 191 -15.10 6.32 -3.90
CA LEU A 191 -15.66 7.10 -2.79
C LEU A 191 -15.68 8.60 -3.09
N ILE A 192 -14.67 9.12 -3.77
CA ILE A 192 -14.56 10.55 -4.13
C ILE A 192 -15.84 11.08 -4.81
N ASN A 193 -16.53 10.21 -5.56
CA ASN A 193 -17.76 10.55 -6.28
C ASN A 193 -19.06 10.24 -5.52
N ARG A 194 -18.99 9.54 -4.39
CA ARG A 194 -20.14 8.94 -3.71
C ARG A 194 -20.32 9.42 -2.28
N VAL A 195 -19.28 9.98 -1.67
CA VAL A 195 -19.29 10.42 -0.27
C VAL A 195 -18.86 11.88 -0.16
N GLU A 196 -19.43 12.59 0.81
CA GLU A 196 -18.94 13.89 1.24
C GLU A 196 -17.72 13.69 2.14
N ASN A 197 -16.71 14.57 2.02
CA ASN A 197 -15.49 14.49 2.83
C ASN A 197 -15.75 15.08 4.23
N GLU A 198 -16.54 14.36 5.02
CA GLU A 198 -16.93 14.80 6.36
C GLU A 198 -15.82 14.54 7.39
N PRO A 199 -15.57 15.48 8.33
CA PRO A 199 -14.62 15.28 9.42
C PRO A 199 -15.19 14.34 10.49
N ASN A 200 -14.37 14.01 11.49
CA ASN A 200 -14.74 13.18 12.64
C ASN A 200 -15.16 11.76 12.26
N HIS A 201 -14.42 11.13 11.36
CA HIS A 201 -14.56 9.73 11.04
C HIS A 201 -13.35 8.92 11.52
N SER A 202 -13.56 7.61 11.56
CA SER A 202 -12.48 6.62 11.57
C SER A 202 -12.80 5.56 10.53
N VAL A 203 -11.79 4.91 9.99
CA VAL A 203 -11.98 3.86 8.99
C VAL A 203 -11.30 2.61 9.48
N ARG A 204 -12.03 1.49 9.55
CA ARG A 204 -11.42 0.18 9.75
C ARG A 204 -11.39 -0.56 8.42
N VAL A 205 -10.21 -0.99 7.99
CA VAL A 205 -10.04 -1.76 6.76
C VAL A 205 -9.66 -3.18 7.13
N ARG A 206 -10.45 -4.15 6.66
CA ARG A 206 -10.11 -5.57 6.68
C ARG A 206 -9.82 -6.04 5.27
N THR A 207 -8.76 -6.82 5.11
CA THR A 207 -8.34 -7.34 3.81
C THR A 207 -8.19 -8.84 3.91
N ASP A 208 -8.75 -9.54 2.93
CA ASP A 208 -8.54 -10.96 2.70
C ASP A 208 -8.04 -11.11 1.26
N ILE A 209 -6.74 -11.30 1.10
CA ILE A 209 -6.10 -11.43 -0.23
C ILE A 209 -5.40 -12.78 -0.34
N SER A 210 -5.74 -13.53 -1.37
CA SER A 210 -5.13 -14.81 -1.69
C SER A 210 -4.15 -14.69 -2.84
N PHE A 211 -3.19 -15.61 -2.91
CA PHE A 211 -2.09 -15.58 -3.87
C PHE A 211 -1.99 -16.89 -4.65
N VAL A 212 -1.30 -16.88 -5.80
CA VAL A 212 -1.17 -18.07 -6.65
C VAL A 212 -0.18 -19.07 -6.05
N GLU A 213 0.95 -18.59 -5.55
CA GLU A 213 2.11 -19.39 -5.15
C GLU A 213 2.02 -19.98 -3.73
N THR A 214 1.03 -19.56 -2.93
CA THR A 214 0.89 -19.96 -1.53
C THR A 214 -0.58 -20.10 -1.11
N ASP A 215 -0.85 -20.95 -0.13
CA ASP A 215 -2.16 -21.07 0.53
C ASP A 215 -2.33 -20.06 1.68
N SER A 216 -1.26 -19.37 2.06
CA SER A 216 -1.32 -18.26 3.02
C SER A 216 -2.10 -17.09 2.44
N ILE A 217 -2.93 -16.47 3.28
CA ILE A 217 -3.71 -15.29 2.93
C ILE A 217 -3.15 -14.06 3.65
N LEU A 218 -3.22 -12.90 3.01
CA LEU A 218 -3.05 -11.62 3.66
C LEU A 218 -4.38 -11.28 4.35
N ALA A 219 -4.49 -11.63 5.63
CA ALA A 219 -5.63 -11.37 6.49
C ALA A 219 -5.27 -10.26 7.47
N ARG A 220 -5.54 -9.00 7.08
CA ARG A 220 -5.27 -7.82 7.91
C ARG A 220 -6.57 -7.18 8.35
N SER A 221 -6.52 -6.55 9.51
CA SER A 221 -7.54 -5.60 9.96
C SER A 221 -6.83 -4.48 10.69
N ARG A 222 -7.09 -3.24 10.29
CA ARG A 222 -6.38 -2.03 10.72
C ARG A 222 -7.36 -0.88 10.92
N LEU A 223 -7.16 -0.07 11.96
CA LEU A 223 -7.91 1.16 12.23
C LEU A 223 -7.09 2.38 11.80
N TYR A 224 -7.65 3.19 10.92
CA TYR A 224 -7.13 4.49 10.51
C TYR A 224 -7.97 5.56 11.18
N ALA A 225 -7.35 6.37 12.02
CA ALA A 225 -7.99 7.51 12.65
C ALA A 225 -6.94 8.62 12.88
N GLU A 226 -7.38 9.86 12.76
CA GLU A 226 -6.55 11.05 12.97
C GLU A 226 -7.40 12.14 13.67
N PRO A 227 -6.79 13.17 14.28
CA PRO A 227 -7.54 14.27 14.89
C PRO A 227 -8.48 14.93 13.87
N GLU A 228 -9.77 15.03 14.19
CA GLU A 228 -10.80 15.56 13.27
C GLU A 228 -10.88 14.79 11.93
N GLY A 229 -10.49 13.51 11.92
CA GLY A 229 -10.20 12.73 10.72
C GLY A 229 -11.20 12.87 9.58
N GLU A 230 -10.68 13.32 8.45
CA GLU A 230 -11.43 13.48 7.21
C GLU A 230 -11.56 12.13 6.51
N LEU A 231 -12.79 11.75 6.13
CA LEU A 231 -13.07 10.43 5.57
C LEU A 231 -12.17 10.09 4.36
N LEU A 232 -12.01 11.00 3.39
CA LEU A 232 -11.20 10.72 2.21
C LEU A 232 -9.71 10.61 2.55
N SER A 233 -9.20 11.41 3.48
CA SER A 233 -7.82 11.32 3.97
C SER A 233 -7.55 9.93 4.57
N LEU A 234 -8.44 9.47 5.44
CA LEU A 234 -8.34 8.17 6.10
C LEU A 234 -8.35 7.00 5.12
N VAL A 235 -9.25 7.02 4.12
CA VAL A 235 -9.28 5.97 3.09
C VAL A 235 -8.07 6.04 2.16
N ALA A 236 -7.56 7.24 1.86
CA ALA A 236 -6.34 7.40 1.08
C ALA A 236 -5.13 6.80 1.81
N ASN A 237 -4.98 7.07 3.11
CA ASN A 237 -3.94 6.48 3.95
C ASN A 237 -4.04 4.95 3.99
N ALA A 238 -5.26 4.40 4.16
CA ALA A 238 -5.49 2.96 4.13
C ALA A 238 -5.15 2.33 2.77
N SER A 239 -5.48 3.03 1.69
CA SER A 239 -5.17 2.58 0.33
C SER A 239 -3.68 2.58 0.05
N ALA A 240 -2.95 3.58 0.54
CA ALA A 240 -1.49 3.67 0.42
C ALA A 240 -0.77 2.57 1.22
N ASP A 241 -1.18 2.33 2.47
CA ASP A 241 -0.67 1.22 3.30
C ASP A 241 -0.85 -0.12 2.60
N LEU A 242 -2.07 -0.43 2.15
CA LEU A 242 -2.32 -1.68 1.44
C LEU A 242 -1.50 -1.81 0.15
N GLY A 243 -1.41 -0.74 -0.64
CA GLY A 243 -0.57 -0.70 -1.83
C GLY A 243 0.90 -0.98 -1.53
N GLY A 244 1.43 -0.43 -0.44
CA GLY A 244 2.79 -0.68 0.04
C GLY A 244 3.03 -2.15 0.39
N VAL A 245 2.12 -2.75 1.17
CA VAL A 245 2.23 -4.18 1.54
C VAL A 245 2.14 -5.10 0.33
N LEU A 246 1.21 -4.84 -0.59
CA LEU A 246 1.11 -5.61 -1.83
C LEU A 246 2.37 -5.46 -2.68
N LEU A 247 2.92 -4.25 -2.78
CA LEU A 247 4.16 -4.01 -3.52
C LEU A 247 5.32 -4.83 -2.93
N GLN A 248 5.46 -4.87 -1.60
CA GLN A 248 6.48 -5.70 -0.94
C GLN A 248 6.31 -7.18 -1.28
N LEU A 249 5.09 -7.72 -1.14
CA LEU A 249 4.77 -9.11 -1.47
C LEU A 249 5.06 -9.48 -2.94
N MET A 250 4.80 -8.55 -3.86
CA MET A 250 4.94 -8.81 -5.30
C MET A 250 6.36 -8.56 -5.85
N THR A 251 7.25 -7.89 -5.09
CA THR A 251 8.60 -7.52 -5.57
C THR A 251 9.74 -8.24 -4.87
N ARG A 252 9.44 -9.05 -3.84
CA ARG A 252 10.48 -9.79 -3.11
C ARG A 252 11.14 -10.87 -3.96
N ASN A 253 12.47 -10.83 -4.03
CA ASN A 253 13.26 -11.70 -4.92
C ASN A 253 13.20 -13.18 -4.54
N ASP A 254 12.92 -13.47 -3.28
CA ASP A 254 12.91 -14.79 -2.68
C ASP A 254 11.55 -15.50 -2.75
N TYR A 255 10.45 -14.75 -2.73
CA TYR A 255 9.10 -15.31 -2.72
C TYR A 255 8.02 -14.41 -3.32
N ALA A 256 8.32 -13.67 -4.39
CA ALA A 256 7.33 -12.85 -5.10
C ALA A 256 6.03 -13.63 -5.36
N VAL A 257 4.92 -13.08 -4.89
CA VAL A 257 3.59 -13.68 -5.05
C VAL A 257 2.71 -12.87 -5.99
N GLN A 258 1.82 -13.55 -6.70
CA GLN A 258 0.80 -12.96 -7.56
C GLN A 258 -0.57 -13.04 -6.91
N MET A 259 -1.29 -11.92 -6.91
CA MET A 259 -2.65 -11.87 -6.39
C MET A 259 -3.58 -12.79 -7.21
N ARG A 260 -4.36 -13.63 -6.51
CA ARG A 260 -5.35 -14.53 -7.10
C ARG A 260 -6.77 -14.00 -6.94
N GLU A 261 -7.07 -13.43 -5.79
CA GLU A 261 -8.35 -12.82 -5.45
C GLU A 261 -8.16 -11.89 -4.25
N ALA A 262 -8.91 -10.79 -4.19
CA ALA A 262 -8.90 -9.87 -3.07
C ALA A 262 -10.31 -9.43 -2.69
N GLU A 263 -10.64 -9.54 -1.41
CA GLU A 263 -11.83 -8.94 -0.79
C GLU A 263 -11.39 -7.95 0.29
N ILE A 264 -11.91 -6.72 0.24
CA ILE A 264 -11.59 -5.66 1.19
C ILE A 264 -12.88 -5.12 1.77
N HIS A 265 -12.96 -5.11 3.10
CA HIS A 265 -14.05 -4.49 3.85
C HIS A 265 -13.57 -3.18 4.46
N VAL A 266 -14.32 -2.11 4.24
CA VAL A 266 -14.05 -0.77 4.74
C VAL A 266 -15.22 -0.34 5.61
N ASP A 267 -15.07 -0.43 6.92
CA ASP A 267 -16.05 0.07 7.87
C ASP A 267 -15.79 1.55 8.14
N ILE A 268 -16.74 2.40 7.77
CA ILE A 268 -16.70 3.83 8.04
C ILE A 268 -17.42 4.08 9.37
N LEU A 269 -16.62 4.38 10.38
CA LEU A 269 -17.05 4.54 11.76
C LEU A 269 -17.33 6.01 12.07
N PRO A 270 -18.38 6.31 12.84
CA PRO A 270 -18.59 7.65 13.35
C PRO A 270 -17.54 7.97 14.41
N GLU A 271 -17.26 9.26 14.56
CA GLU A 271 -16.29 9.83 15.51
C GLU A 271 -14.83 9.52 15.16
N SER A 272 -13.95 10.44 15.53
CA SER A 272 -12.50 10.23 15.47
C SER A 272 -12.09 9.37 16.68
N ARG A 273 -11.83 8.09 16.43
CA ARG A 273 -11.31 7.10 17.38
C ARG A 273 -9.80 7.27 17.50
N PHE A 274 -9.40 8.46 17.92
CA PHE A 274 -8.01 8.87 18.05
C PHE A 274 -7.74 9.37 19.47
N ALA A 275 -6.56 9.04 20.00
CA ALA A 275 -6.08 9.63 21.23
C ALA A 275 -4.56 9.86 21.20
N LYS A 276 -4.12 10.88 21.95
CA LYS A 276 -2.70 11.17 22.15
C LYS A 276 -2.26 10.72 23.53
N ILE A 277 -1.11 10.07 23.63
CA ILE A 277 -0.50 9.79 24.93
C ILE A 277 0.05 11.11 25.51
N VAL A 278 -0.58 11.61 26.58
CA VAL A 278 -0.19 12.88 27.23
C VAL A 278 0.67 12.67 28.47
N GLY A 279 0.64 11.49 29.06
CA GLY A 279 1.45 11.18 30.23
C GLY A 279 1.47 9.69 30.55
N VAL A 280 2.56 9.26 31.15
CA VAL A 280 2.71 7.93 31.72
C VAL A 280 3.28 8.08 33.12
N ALA A 281 2.67 7.40 34.08
CA ALA A 281 3.09 7.36 35.47
C ALA A 281 3.30 5.90 35.89
N ALA A 282 4.45 5.63 36.48
CA ALA A 282 4.81 4.32 37.03
C ALA A 282 5.76 4.54 38.21
N ASP A 283 5.89 3.53 39.07
CA ASP A 283 6.87 3.56 40.15
C ASP A 283 8.30 3.57 39.57
N THR A 284 9.13 4.50 40.05
CA THR A 284 10.51 4.67 39.56
C THR A 284 11.50 3.73 40.21
N VAL A 285 11.11 3.04 41.30
CA VAL A 285 11.91 2.03 42.00
C VAL A 285 11.01 0.84 42.29
N ILE A 286 11.41 -0.34 41.85
CA ILE A 286 10.61 -1.56 41.98
C ILE A 286 11.49 -2.79 42.20
N SER A 287 11.04 -3.74 43.00
CA SER A 287 11.75 -5.00 43.21
C SER A 287 11.50 -6.01 42.09
N THR A 288 12.47 -6.88 41.82
CA THR A 288 12.26 -8.06 40.98
C THR A 288 11.10 -8.91 41.53
N GLY A 289 10.34 -9.56 40.65
CA GLY A 289 9.15 -10.33 41.05
C GLY A 289 7.90 -9.53 41.40
N SER A 290 8.03 -8.20 41.50
CA SER A 290 6.90 -7.33 41.84
C SER A 290 6.06 -6.97 40.61
N MET A 291 4.82 -6.56 40.86
CA MET A 291 3.90 -6.07 39.85
C MET A 291 4.17 -4.58 39.60
N LEU A 292 4.58 -4.23 38.38
CA LEU A 292 4.73 -2.84 37.96
C LEU A 292 3.38 -2.32 37.46
N SER A 293 2.79 -1.37 38.19
CA SER A 293 1.60 -0.63 37.72
C SER A 293 2.03 0.57 36.88
N VAL A 294 1.47 0.66 35.68
CA VAL A 294 1.68 1.74 34.73
C VAL A 294 0.32 2.38 34.43
N ARG A 295 0.20 3.66 34.74
CA ARG A 295 -0.95 4.48 34.40
C ARG A 295 -0.63 5.36 33.22
N THR A 296 -1.41 5.22 32.17
CA THR A 296 -1.27 6.00 30.94
C THR A 296 -2.46 6.93 30.81
N SER A 297 -2.19 8.22 30.76
CA SER A 297 -3.19 9.25 30.50
C SER A 297 -3.26 9.51 29.01
N LEU A 298 -4.44 9.30 28.43
CA LEU A 298 -4.75 9.56 27.04
C LEU A 298 -5.61 10.80 26.91
N ARG A 299 -5.39 11.57 25.86
CA ARG A 299 -6.29 12.64 25.42
C ARG A 299 -7.05 12.21 24.18
N VAL A 300 -8.33 11.91 24.33
CA VAL A 300 -9.28 11.55 23.29
C VAL A 300 -9.94 12.82 22.76
N GLY A 301 -9.71 13.14 21.49
CA GLY A 301 -10.16 14.40 20.89
C GLY A 301 -9.67 15.65 21.64
N ARG A 302 -10.49 16.72 21.68
CA ARG A 302 -10.13 18.00 22.31
C ARG A 302 -10.42 18.09 23.82
N ARG A 303 -11.18 17.16 24.41
CA ARG A 303 -11.81 17.39 25.73
C ARG A 303 -11.92 16.19 26.67
N GLU A 304 -11.64 14.98 26.22
CA GLU A 304 -11.81 13.80 27.07
C GLU A 304 -10.45 13.21 27.42
N ASP A 305 -10.09 13.28 28.70
CA ASP A 305 -8.91 12.60 29.21
C ASP A 305 -9.35 11.22 29.76
N ARG A 306 -8.75 10.14 29.23
CA ARG A 306 -9.02 8.75 29.62
C ARG A 306 -7.78 8.15 30.25
N GLU A 307 -7.92 7.52 31.41
CA GLU A 307 -6.81 6.79 32.05
C GLU A 307 -6.89 5.29 31.76
N ILE A 308 -5.73 4.72 31.49
CA ILE A 308 -5.56 3.28 31.29
C ILE A 308 -4.53 2.80 32.29
N GLU A 309 -4.94 1.86 33.14
CA GLU A 309 -4.02 1.15 34.03
C GLU A 309 -3.62 -0.19 33.41
N MET A 310 -2.32 -0.46 33.41
CA MET A 310 -1.69 -1.72 33.01
C MET A 310 -0.84 -2.20 34.19
N ALA A 311 -0.78 -3.51 34.41
CA ALA A 311 0.01 -4.08 35.49
C ALA A 311 0.73 -5.33 34.98
N PHE A 312 2.07 -5.34 34.98
CA PHE A 312 2.85 -6.49 34.52
C PHE A 312 3.86 -6.98 35.55
N SER A 313 4.11 -8.29 35.56
CA SER A 313 4.96 -8.95 36.54
C SER A 313 6.40 -8.87 36.06
N LEU A 314 7.27 -8.27 36.85
CA LEU A 314 8.70 -8.30 36.56
C LEU A 314 9.23 -9.70 36.86
N PRO A 315 9.94 -10.35 35.93
CA PRO A 315 10.57 -11.64 36.19
C PRO A 315 11.55 -11.53 37.37
N ASP A 316 11.57 -12.56 38.23
CA ASP A 316 12.56 -12.66 39.32
C ASP A 316 14.00 -12.72 38.78
N THR A 317 14.16 -13.14 37.53
CA THR A 317 15.42 -13.27 36.81
C THR A 317 15.95 -11.96 36.24
N LEU A 318 15.19 -10.85 36.34
CA LEU A 318 15.61 -9.56 35.80
C LEU A 318 16.76 -9.00 36.66
N PRO A 319 17.94 -8.68 36.08
CA PRO A 319 19.05 -8.12 36.86
C PRO A 319 18.67 -6.80 37.54
N ALA A 320 19.22 -6.54 38.74
CA ALA A 320 19.10 -5.22 39.34
C ALA A 320 19.82 -4.19 38.46
N GLY A 321 19.17 -3.06 38.17
CA GLY A 321 19.69 -2.11 37.18
C GLY A 321 18.74 -0.96 36.88
N VAL A 322 19.15 -0.11 35.95
CA VAL A 322 18.29 0.93 35.38
C VAL A 322 17.75 0.44 34.05
N TYR A 323 16.45 0.57 33.89
CA TYR A 323 15.73 0.14 32.70
C TYR A 323 14.87 1.29 32.17
N GLN A 324 14.62 1.26 30.87
CA GLN A 324 13.75 2.17 30.16
C GLN A 324 12.42 1.47 29.86
N LEU A 325 11.36 1.98 30.47
CA LEU A 325 9.98 1.64 30.18
C LEU A 325 9.51 2.55 29.04
N GLU A 326 9.16 1.97 27.89
CA GLU A 326 8.52 2.70 26.80
C GLU A 326 7.06 2.28 26.68
N VAL A 327 6.18 3.26 26.45
CA VAL A 327 4.74 3.06 26.36
C VAL A 327 4.20 3.79 25.13
N GLY A 328 3.45 3.08 24.30
CA GLY A 328 3.05 3.53 22.95
C GLY A 328 2.11 2.51 22.29
N SER A 329 1.61 2.80 21.09
CA SER A 329 0.85 1.81 20.32
C SER A 329 1.77 0.74 19.74
N VAL A 330 1.21 -0.40 19.36
CA VAL A 330 1.91 -1.38 18.50
C VAL A 330 2.48 -0.73 17.24
N ALA A 331 1.72 0.20 16.65
CA ALA A 331 2.16 0.99 15.51
C ALA A 331 3.36 1.92 15.79
N THR A 332 3.64 2.32 17.04
CA THR A 332 4.81 3.14 17.41
C THR A 332 5.93 2.38 18.13
N LEU A 333 5.68 1.18 18.68
CA LEU A 333 6.64 0.41 19.47
C LEU A 333 7.02 -0.97 18.90
N GLY A 334 6.34 -1.46 17.87
CA GLY A 334 6.70 -2.73 17.21
C GLY A 334 8.12 -2.71 16.62
N SER A 335 8.78 -3.86 16.56
CA SER A 335 10.09 -4.02 15.87
C SER A 335 10.01 -3.79 14.35
N GLY A 336 8.81 -3.54 13.83
CA GLY A 336 8.50 -3.02 12.49
C GLY A 336 7.42 -1.94 12.55
N SER A 337 7.45 -1.08 13.58
CA SER A 337 6.49 0.01 13.75
C SER A 337 6.59 1.03 12.62
N ALA A 338 5.62 1.04 11.72
CA ALA A 338 5.28 2.19 10.90
C ALA A 338 4.65 3.28 11.80
N GLY A 339 5.48 3.88 12.64
CA GLY A 339 5.10 4.99 13.50
C GLY A 339 5.24 6.31 12.75
N GLU A 340 4.16 7.08 12.76
CA GLU A 340 3.97 8.41 12.15
C GLU A 340 3.92 8.41 10.62
N GLY A 341 2.70 8.55 10.08
CA GLY A 341 2.44 9.10 8.75
C GLY A 341 3.46 8.74 7.66
N GLY A 342 3.38 7.54 7.11
CA GLY A 342 3.85 7.26 5.76
C GLY A 342 5.35 7.38 5.50
N ASP A 343 6.23 6.95 6.42
CA ASP A 343 7.64 6.77 6.04
C ASP A 343 7.90 5.39 5.43
N LEU A 344 7.44 5.22 4.19
CA LEU A 344 7.76 4.09 3.31
C LEU A 344 9.28 3.86 3.15
N PHE A 345 10.10 4.88 3.44
CA PHE A 345 11.55 4.83 3.26
C PHE A 345 12.28 4.09 4.40
N GLY A 346 11.72 4.11 5.62
CA GLY A 346 12.27 3.40 6.78
C GLY A 346 12.16 1.88 6.67
N GLU A 347 11.02 1.39 6.16
CA GLU A 347 10.83 -0.04 5.88
C GLU A 347 11.69 -0.52 4.70
N LEU A 348 11.90 0.32 3.67
CA LEU A 348 12.72 0.00 2.50
C LEU A 348 14.21 -0.24 2.86
N LEU A 349 14.72 0.34 3.96
CA LEU A 349 16.10 0.15 4.39
C LEU A 349 16.28 -1.10 5.28
N ASN A 350 15.27 -1.46 6.08
CA ASN A 350 15.24 -2.76 6.79
C ASN A 350 15.08 -3.95 5.83
N PHE A 351 14.60 -3.69 4.61
CA PHE A 351 14.31 -4.66 3.56
C PHE A 351 15.54 -5.20 2.81
N LEU A 352 16.65 -4.46 2.75
CA LEU A 352 17.82 -4.88 1.96
C LEU A 352 18.72 -5.94 2.65
N GLY A 353 18.31 -6.51 3.79
CA GLY A 353 19.18 -7.40 4.56
C GLY A 353 18.53 -8.42 5.50
N SER A 354 17.25 -8.79 5.34
CA SER A 354 16.61 -9.77 6.23
C SER A 354 16.32 -11.10 5.53
N ASP A 355 16.77 -12.21 6.15
CA ASP A 355 16.41 -13.61 5.83
C ASP A 355 14.95 -13.95 6.20
N GLU A 356 14.05 -12.95 6.23
CA GLU A 356 12.63 -13.11 6.60
C GLU A 356 11.90 -13.98 5.57
N THR A 357 11.36 -15.13 5.98
CA THR A 357 10.60 -16.02 5.09
C THR A 357 9.21 -15.46 4.74
N LEU A 358 8.53 -16.03 3.74
CA LEU A 358 7.16 -15.65 3.40
C LEU A 358 6.20 -15.87 4.57
N GLU A 359 6.36 -16.98 5.31
CA GLU A 359 5.58 -17.23 6.52
C GLU A 359 5.85 -16.20 7.62
N ASP A 360 7.11 -15.80 7.82
CA ASP A 360 7.47 -14.76 8.79
C ASP A 360 6.84 -13.41 8.41
N PHE A 361 6.86 -13.07 7.13
CA PHE A 361 6.22 -11.87 6.61
C PHE A 361 4.70 -11.89 6.87
N PHE A 362 4.02 -13.00 6.54
CA PHE A 362 2.59 -13.13 6.82
C PHE A 362 2.30 -13.09 8.31
N ALA A 363 3.11 -13.74 9.15
CA ALA A 363 2.95 -13.69 10.60
C ALA A 363 3.08 -12.26 11.14
N ARG A 364 4.02 -11.47 10.62
CA ARG A 364 4.22 -10.06 10.97
C ARG A 364 3.04 -9.20 10.51
N VAL A 365 2.68 -9.30 9.23
CA VAL A 365 1.70 -8.40 8.61
C VAL A 365 0.26 -8.74 9.00
N ASN A 366 -0.08 -10.04 9.08
CA ASN A 366 -1.37 -10.51 9.61
C ASN A 366 -1.46 -10.42 11.14
N GLY A 367 -0.37 -10.02 11.81
CA GLY A 367 -0.38 -9.71 13.23
C GLY A 367 -1.58 -8.82 13.58
N ILE A 368 -2.23 -9.17 14.69
CA ILE A 368 -3.45 -8.52 15.17
C ILE A 368 -3.11 -7.07 15.53
N ASP A 369 -3.63 -6.16 14.72
CA ASP A 369 -3.62 -4.71 14.96
C ASP A 369 -5.03 -4.19 14.65
N GLU A 370 -6.05 -5.00 15.01
CA GLU A 370 -7.45 -4.68 14.78
C GLU A 370 -7.97 -3.62 15.75
N ASN A 371 -7.28 -3.51 16.88
CA ASN A 371 -7.46 -2.50 17.87
C ASN A 371 -6.10 -1.96 18.25
N VAL A 372 -6.09 -0.70 18.65
CA VAL A 372 -4.86 -0.11 19.10
C VAL A 372 -4.53 -0.69 20.44
N ILE A 373 -3.42 -1.39 20.44
CA ILE A 373 -2.87 -2.03 21.60
C ILE A 373 -1.81 -1.08 22.15
N LEU A 374 -2.02 -0.64 23.38
CA LEU A 374 -1.00 0.04 24.16
C LEU A 374 0.01 -1.02 24.61
N LYS A 375 1.23 -0.96 24.09
CA LYS A 375 2.34 -1.82 24.48
C LYS A 375 3.22 -1.07 25.47
N ALA A 376 3.63 -1.76 26.53
CA ALA A 376 4.67 -1.30 27.43
C ALA A 376 5.87 -2.24 27.30
N HIS A 377 7.06 -1.74 26.98
CA HIS A 377 8.29 -2.55 26.91
C HIS A 377 9.34 -2.06 27.89
N LEU A 378 10.01 -3.00 28.54
CA LEU A 378 11.14 -2.71 29.42
C LEU A 378 12.46 -3.12 28.76
N THR A 379 13.35 -2.17 28.51
CA THR A 379 14.70 -2.40 27.99
C THR A 379 15.76 -2.01 29.01
N SER A 380 16.86 -2.74 29.11
CA SER A 380 17.98 -2.34 29.97
C SER A 380 18.69 -1.13 29.38
N ASP A 381 19.08 -0.16 30.21
CA ASP A 381 20.02 0.88 29.76
C ASP A 381 21.33 0.18 29.33
N ILE A 382 21.82 0.56 28.16
CA ILE A 382 23.07 0.08 27.57
C ILE A 382 24.20 0.28 28.62
N PRO A 383 24.99 -0.74 28.96
CA PRO A 383 26.13 -0.59 29.86
C PRO A 383 27.06 0.55 29.39
N PRO A 384 27.69 1.31 30.31
CA PRO A 384 28.61 2.40 29.94
C PRO A 384 29.72 1.99 28.97
N GLU A 385 30.15 0.72 29.01
CA GLU A 385 31.16 0.14 28.12
C GLU A 385 30.69 0.02 26.66
N GLU A 386 29.39 -0.22 26.45
CA GLU A 386 28.77 -0.34 25.13
C GLU A 386 28.38 1.03 24.55
N GLN A 387 28.02 1.99 25.42
CA GLN A 387 27.87 3.40 25.04
C GLN A 387 29.22 3.99 24.58
N ALA A 388 30.30 3.69 25.30
CA ALA A 388 31.66 4.09 24.91
C ALA A 388 32.10 3.47 23.58
N LEU A 389 31.63 2.26 23.26
CA LEU A 389 31.89 1.62 21.97
C LEU A 389 31.14 2.33 20.83
N ARG A 390 29.88 2.73 21.05
CA ARG A 390 29.11 3.54 20.10
C ARG A 390 29.75 4.91 19.85
N ASP A 391 30.22 5.56 20.91
CA ASP A 391 30.91 6.85 20.82
C ASP A 391 32.30 6.73 20.15
N SER A 392 32.83 5.50 20.01
CA SER A 392 34.08 5.21 19.30
C SER A 392 33.91 4.90 17.80
N LEU A 393 32.67 4.81 17.31
CA LEU A 393 32.38 4.58 15.90
C LEU A 393 32.54 5.88 15.08
N PRO A 394 32.92 5.80 13.79
CA PRO A 394 33.05 6.98 12.93
C PRO A 394 31.72 7.73 12.78
N ASP A 395 31.76 9.06 12.62
CA ASP A 395 30.58 9.94 12.47
C ASP A 395 29.61 9.51 11.33
N ASN A 396 30.08 8.69 10.40
CA ASN A 396 29.35 8.20 9.23
C ASN A 396 28.62 6.88 9.51
N PHE A 397 28.78 6.30 10.71
CA PHE A 397 28.17 5.03 11.08
C PHE A 397 26.68 5.23 11.39
N PRO A 398 25.77 4.43 10.83
CA PRO A 398 24.34 4.64 11.06
C PRO A 398 23.99 4.46 12.54
N SER A 399 23.53 5.52 13.20
CA SER A 399 23.14 5.53 14.61
C SER A 399 21.95 4.59 14.93
N ASN A 400 21.25 4.15 13.89
CA ASN A 400 20.00 3.42 13.97
C ASN A 400 20.19 1.90 13.74
N LEU A 401 21.43 1.42 13.59
CA LEU A 401 21.69 -0.02 13.44
C LEU A 401 21.40 -0.78 14.75
N PRO A 402 20.73 -1.95 14.67
CA PRO A 402 20.54 -2.83 15.82
C PRO A 402 21.90 -3.25 16.42
N LEU A 403 21.98 -3.28 17.75
CA LEU A 403 23.21 -3.67 18.49
C LEU A 403 23.65 -5.12 18.20
N ASP A 404 22.70 -5.98 17.84
CA ASP A 404 22.96 -7.35 17.41
C ASP A 404 23.89 -7.41 16.18
N PHE A 405 23.92 -6.36 15.36
CA PHE A 405 24.82 -6.23 14.20
C PHE A 405 26.31 -6.14 14.61
N LEU A 406 26.59 -5.75 15.86
CA LEU A 406 27.93 -5.69 16.44
C LEU A 406 28.28 -6.97 17.25
N GLY A 407 27.42 -8.00 17.21
CA GLY A 407 27.61 -9.23 17.99
C GLY A 407 27.37 -9.06 19.50
N LEU A 408 26.76 -7.94 19.89
CA LEU A 408 26.40 -7.63 21.28
C LEU A 408 24.94 -8.05 21.50
N GLN A 409 24.76 -9.21 22.12
CA GLN A 409 23.43 -9.62 22.58
C GLN A 409 23.05 -8.77 23.81
N SER A 410 21.98 -7.99 23.69
CA SER A 410 21.23 -7.49 24.83
C SER A 410 20.83 -8.69 25.70
N ALA A 411 21.45 -8.85 26.87
CA ALA A 411 21.43 -10.08 27.66
C ALA A 411 20.07 -10.43 28.31
N THR A 412 19.01 -9.67 28.04
CA THR A 412 17.67 -9.92 28.59
C THR A 412 16.60 -9.68 27.53
N ALA A 413 15.74 -10.67 27.32
CA ALA A 413 14.55 -10.51 26.49
C ALA A 413 13.66 -9.39 27.09
N PRO A 414 13.14 -8.48 26.25
CA PRO A 414 12.30 -7.39 26.72
C PRO A 414 11.03 -7.95 27.36
N VAL A 415 10.67 -7.43 28.53
CA VAL A 415 9.37 -7.74 29.16
C VAL A 415 8.34 -6.82 28.54
N SER A 416 7.27 -7.38 27.98
CA SER A 416 6.20 -6.59 27.37
C SER A 416 4.80 -7.00 27.81
N MET A 417 3.89 -6.03 27.85
CA MET A 417 2.46 -6.22 28.05
C MET A 417 1.66 -5.40 27.05
N GLU A 418 0.49 -5.90 26.68
CA GLU A 418 -0.40 -5.35 25.65
C GLU A 418 -1.81 -5.16 26.22
N LYS A 419 -2.44 -4.02 25.92
CA LYS A 419 -3.83 -3.74 26.29
C LYS A 419 -4.58 -3.05 25.15
N ASP A 420 -5.74 -3.61 24.83
CA ASP A 420 -6.66 -3.10 23.81
C ASP A 420 -7.43 -1.86 24.28
N VAL A 421 -7.49 -0.81 23.46
CA VAL A 421 -8.16 0.46 23.77
C VAL A 421 -9.17 0.96 22.72
N ASP A 422 -9.32 0.28 21.58
CA ASP A 422 -10.17 0.68 20.43
C ASP A 422 -10.00 2.16 19.96
N LEU A 423 -8.78 2.71 20.05
CA LEU A 423 -8.45 4.11 19.71
C LEU A 423 -7.07 4.23 19.07
N PHE A 424 -6.93 4.79 17.87
CA PHE A 424 -5.61 5.11 17.29
C PHE A 424 -4.80 5.97 18.26
N LEU A 425 -3.64 5.46 18.70
CA LEU A 425 -2.78 6.17 19.66
C LEU A 425 -1.59 6.80 18.96
N GLU A 426 -1.50 8.12 19.08
CA GLU A 426 -0.34 8.89 18.65
C GLU A 426 0.64 9.09 19.82
N GLY A 427 1.91 8.87 19.50
CA GLY A 427 3.06 9.13 20.35
C GLY A 427 3.54 7.92 21.14
N SER A 428 4.67 8.12 21.80
CA SER A 428 5.22 7.22 22.79
C SER A 428 5.82 8.03 23.94
N GLN A 429 5.95 7.40 25.10
CA GLN A 429 6.58 7.99 26.28
C GLN A 429 7.61 7.03 26.82
N LYS A 430 8.71 7.57 27.35
CA LYS A 430 9.81 6.80 27.91
C LYS A 430 10.05 7.22 29.35
N LEU A 431 10.14 6.24 30.25
CA LEU A 431 10.36 6.42 31.68
C LEU A 431 11.56 5.58 32.10
N ARG A 432 12.43 6.14 32.95
CA ARG A 432 13.49 5.36 33.59
C ARG A 432 12.97 4.76 34.90
N ILE A 433 13.11 3.45 35.04
CA ILE A 433 12.81 2.72 36.26
C ILE A 433 14.07 2.03 36.78
N ARG A 434 14.23 2.03 38.10
CA ARG A 434 15.31 1.31 38.78
C ARG A 434 14.75 0.02 39.36
N VAL A 435 15.23 -1.11 38.84
CA VAL A 435 14.90 -2.41 39.38
C VAL A 435 15.92 -2.76 40.46
N VAL A 436 15.44 -3.06 41.65
CA VAL A 436 16.26 -3.52 42.79
C VAL A 436 16.07 -5.02 42.96
N GLY A 437 17.16 -5.74 43.24
CA GLY A 437 17.05 -7.12 43.68
C GLY A 437 16.41 -7.18 45.06
N ASN A 438 15.65 -8.25 45.32
CA ASN A 438 15.18 -8.55 46.68
C ASN A 438 16.33 -8.81 47.66
#